data_AF-A0A6A7YYU9-F1
#
_entry.id   AF-A0A6A7YYU9-F1
#
_cell.length_a   1.000
_cell.length_b   1.000
_cell.length_c   1.000
_cell.angle_alpha   90.00
_cell.angle_beta   90.00
_cell.angle_gamma   90.00
#
_symmetry.space_group_name_H-M   'P 1'
#
loop_
_entity.id
_entity.type
_entity.pdbx_description
1 polymer ?
#
loop_
_entity_poly.entity_id
_entity_poly.type
_entity_poly.pdbx_seq_one_letter_code
_entity_poly.pdbx_strand_id
1 'polypeptide(L)' 'MLILTRKVGESINIGDDITITILGVSGQQVRIGINAPKDVAVHREEIYQRIQAGLNAPDKVDLS' A
#
# COMPACT_ATOMS: atom_id res chain seq x y z
N MET A 1 -6.07 15.79 5.28
CA MET A 1 -4.95 15.01 5.85
C MET A 1 -5.19 14.85 7.34
N LEU A 2 -5.24 13.62 7.84
CA LEU A 2 -5.35 13.31 9.28
C LEU A 2 -4.02 12.75 9.76
N ILE A 3 -3.49 13.25 10.87
CA ILE A 3 -2.17 12.86 11.39
C ILE A 3 -2.36 12.11 12.71
N LEU A 4 -1.83 10.89 12.77
CA LEU A 4 -1.91 10.03 13.95
C LEU A 4 -0.51 9.49 14.27
N THR A 5 -0.11 9.57 15.54
CA THR A 5 1.15 8.97 16.01
C THR A 5 0.85 7.60 16.60
N ARG A 6 1.50 6.55 16.06
CA ARG A 6 1.40 5.17 16.52
C ARG A 6 2.77 4.64 16.91
N LYS A 7 2.83 3.82 17.96
CA LYS A 7 3.99 3.04 18.35
C LYS A 7 4.02 1.70 17.60
N VAL A 8 5.18 1.03 17.64
CA VAL A 8 5.31 -0.34 17.15
C VAL A 8 4.32 -1.25 17.87
N GLY A 9 3.57 -2.04 17.12
CA GLY A 9 2.50 -2.91 17.60
C GLY A 9 1.11 -2.26 17.60
N GLU A 10 1.01 -0.93 17.45
CA GLU A 10 -0.29 -0.28 17.33
C GLU A 10 -0.83 -0.31 15.90
N SER A 11 -2.15 -0.24 15.78
CA SER A 11 -2.87 -0.25 14.50
C SER A 11 -3.77 0.96 14.32
N ILE A 12 -4.11 1.24 13.06
CA ILE A 12 -5.03 2.27 12.60
C ILE A 12 -6.06 1.56 11.71
N ASN A 13 -7.33 1.84 11.93
CA ASN A 13 -8.42 1.29 11.13
C ASN A 13 -8.96 2.37 10.19
N ILE A 14 -9.22 1.99 8.94
CA ILE A 14 -9.79 2.86 7.91
C ILE A 14 -11.08 2.17 7.42
N GLY A 15 -12.23 2.78 7.72
CA GLY A 15 -13.52 2.11 7.54
C GLY A 15 -13.61 0.83 8.38
N ASP A 16 -14.29 -0.18 7.85
CA ASP A 16 -14.53 -1.45 8.54
C ASP A 16 -13.57 -2.56 8.06
N ASP A 17 -12.99 -2.44 6.86
CA ASP A 17 -12.28 -3.53 6.19
C ASP A 17 -10.75 -3.35 6.11
N ILE A 18 -10.24 -2.12 6.36
CA ILE A 18 -8.81 -1.83 6.21
C ILE A 18 -8.17 -1.60 7.58
N THR A 19 -7.11 -2.34 7.87
CA THR A 19 -6.30 -2.19 9.08
C THR A 19 -4.83 -2.01 8.71
N ILE A 20 -4.21 -0.96 9.25
CA ILE A 20 -2.79 -0.67 9.09
C ILE A 20 -2.11 -0.88 10.43
N THR A 21 -1.10 -1.75 10.48
CA THR A 21 -0.35 -2.06 11.70
C THR A 21 1.10 -1.66 11.56
N ILE A 22 1.66 -0.99 12.56
CA ILE A 22 3.09 -0.68 12.59
C ILE A 22 3.82 -1.90 13.15
N LEU A 23 4.49 -2.65 12.29
CA LEU A 23 5.19 -3.89 12.66
C LEU A 23 6.55 -3.62 13.29
N GLY A 24 7.19 -2.50 12.97
CA GLY A 24 8.51 -2.17 13.49
C GLY A 24 9.10 -0.93 12.86
N VAL A 25 10.13 -0.38 13.51
CA VAL A 25 10.95 0.71 12.98
C VAL A 25 12.40 0.26 13.01
N SER A 26 13.13 0.48 11.93
CA SER A 26 14.55 0.16 11.80
C SER A 26 15.27 1.36 11.17
N GLY A 27 15.88 2.18 12.03
CA GLY A 27 16.47 3.46 11.62
C GLY A 27 15.42 4.38 11.02
N GLN A 28 15.60 4.73 9.74
CA GLN A 28 14.66 5.57 8.98
C GLN A 28 13.52 4.77 8.33
N GLN A 29 13.58 3.43 8.33
CA GLN A 29 12.60 2.59 7.66
C GLN A 29 11.52 2.13 8.65
N VAL A 30 10.26 2.15 8.21
CA VAL A 30 9.12 1.66 8.97
C VAL A 30 8.55 0.43 8.27
N ARG A 31 8.36 -0.65 9.02
CA ARG A 31 7.62 -1.83 8.56
C ARG A 31 6.15 -1.62 8.87
N ILE A 32 5.35 -1.60 7.81
CA ILE A 32 3.91 -1.37 7.89
C ILE A 32 3.22 -2.63 7.34
N GLY A 33 2.35 -3.23 8.13
CA GLY A 33 1.42 -4.25 7.69
C GLY A 33 0.12 -3.58 7.24
N ILE A 34 -0.40 -3.97 6.09
CA ILE A 34 -1.68 -3.47 5.58
C ILE A 34 -2.56 -4.69 5.34
N ASN A 35 -3.65 -4.79 6.09
CA ASN A 35 -4.71 -5.76 5.87
C ASN A 35 -5.86 -5.04 5.19
N ALA A 36 -6.21 -5.47 3.98
CA ALA A 36 -7.29 -4.90 3.20
C ALA A 36 -7.97 -6.03 2.40
N PRO A 37 -9.27 -5.90 2.07
CA PRO A 37 -9.96 -6.87 1.25
C PRO A 37 -9.40 -6.86 -0.18
N LYS A 38 -9.58 -7.97 -0.93
CA LYS A 38 -9.04 -8.15 -2.29
C LYS A 38 -9.54 -7.12 -3.31
N ASP A 39 -10.67 -6.50 -3.03
CA ASP A 39 -11.27 -5.45 -3.86
C ASP A 39 -10.45 -4.15 -3.81
N VAL A 40 -9.73 -3.93 -2.70
CA VAL A 40 -8.91 -2.74 -2.48
C VAL A 40 -7.47 -3.05 -2.86
N ALA A 41 -7.02 -2.48 -3.98
CA ALA A 41 -5.64 -2.63 -4.42
C ALA A 41 -4.68 -1.80 -3.54
N VAL A 42 -3.67 -2.45 -2.96
CA VAL A 42 -2.64 -1.81 -2.13
C VAL A 42 -1.34 -1.76 -2.91
N HIS A 43 -0.90 -0.54 -3.25
CA HIS A 43 0.33 -0.31 -4.01
C HIS A 43 1.28 0.63 -3.28
N ARG A 44 2.57 0.50 -3.58
CA ARG A 44 3.56 1.54 -3.23
C ARG A 44 3.30 2.76 -4.09
N GLU A 45 3.52 3.95 -3.54
CA GLU A 45 3.24 5.22 -4.21
C GLU A 45 3.87 5.31 -5.61
N GLU A 46 5.15 4.97 -5.75
CA GLU A 46 5.83 5.00 -7.06
C GLU A 46 5.15 4.10 -8.11
N ILE A 47 4.70 2.92 -7.69
CA ILE A 47 4.00 1.98 -8.59
C ILE A 47 2.63 2.52 -8.94
N TYR A 48 1.90 3.08 -7.97
CA TYR A 48 0.60 3.69 -8.21
C TYR A 48 0.68 4.86 -9.21
N GLN A 49 1.68 5.73 -9.06
CA GLN A 49 1.92 6.84 -10.00
C GLN A 49 2.21 6.33 -11.42
N ARG A 50 2.99 5.26 -11.58
CA ARG A 50 3.25 4.65 -12.90
C ARG A 50 2.00 4.06 -13.54
N ILE A 51 1.17 3.37 -12.77
CA ILE A 51 -0.11 2.80 -13.24
C ILE A 51 -1.06 3.92 -13.68
N GLN A 52 -1.21 4.97 -12.86
CA GLN A 52 -2.04 6.14 -13.19
C GLN A 52 -1.53 6.93 -14.40
N ALA A 53 -0.22 6.96 -14.63
CA ALA A 53 0.39 7.56 -15.82
C ALA A 53 0.14 6.77 -17.12
N GLY A 54 -0.67 5.71 -17.10
CA GLY A 54 -1.07 4.96 -18.28
C GLY A 54 -0.05 3.95 -18.78
N LEU A 55 1.03 3.72 -18.02
CA LEU A 55 2.02 2.68 -18.31
C LEU A 55 1.54 1.32 -17.76
N ASN A 56 0.40 0.85 -18.28
CA ASN A 56 0.16 -0.59 -18.29
C ASN A 56 1.26 -1.23 -19.14
N ALA A 57 1.84 -2.30 -18.63
CA ALA A 57 2.95 -3.01 -19.25
C ALA A 57 2.75 -3.22 -20.77
N PRO A 58 3.81 -3.05 -21.60
CA PRO A 58 3.76 -3.61 -22.94
C PRO A 58 3.69 -5.15 -22.83
N ASP A 59 3.25 -5.78 -23.91
CA ASP A 59 3.41 -7.21 -24.20
C ASP A 59 2.29 -8.16 -23.74
N LYS A 60 1.17 -8.08 -24.47
CA LYS A 60 0.77 -9.25 -25.26
C LYS A 60 0.91 -8.95 -26.75
N VAL A 61 2.14 -8.97 -27.25
CA VAL A 61 2.39 -9.20 -28.67
C VAL A 61 2.25 -10.71 -28.88
N ASP A 62 1.01 -11.18 -28.99
CA ASP A 62 0.72 -12.47 -29.60
C ASP A 62 0.81 -12.23 -31.12
N LEU A 63 2.01 -12.42 -31.67
CA LEU A 63 2.21 -12.45 -33.11
C LEU A 63 1.51 -13.71 -33.63
N SER A 64 0.37 -13.51 -34.30
CA SER A 64 -0.24 -14.53 -35.17
C SER A 64 0.64 -14.83 -36.38
#